data_AF-A0A316Q2R2-F1
#
_entry.id   AF-A0A316Q2R2-F1
#
_cell.length_a   1.000
_cell.length_b   1.000
_cell.length_c   1.000
_cell.angle_alpha   90.00
_cell.angle_beta   90.00
_cell.angle_gamma   90.00
#
_symmetry.space_group_name_H-M   'P 1'
#
loop_
_entity.id
_entity.type
_entity.pdbx_description
1 polymer ?
#
loop_
_entity_poly.entity_id
_entity_poly.type
_entity_poly.pdbx_seq_one_letter_code
_entity_poly.pdbx_strand_id
1 'polypeptide(L)' 'MANNFQLIPKFVRNEIGIYLVRQTGEAIMLAKIICPDDKQLGDNVALANEFLPIMRKRIKRSL' A
#
# COMPACT_ATOMS: atom_id res chain seq x y z
N MET A 1 -8.89 -9.62 19.15
CA MET A 1 -7.58 -8.93 19.18
C MET A 1 -7.53 -7.97 18.01
N ALA A 2 -7.52 -6.66 18.26
CA ALA A 2 -7.51 -5.68 17.19
C ALA A 2 -6.11 -5.64 16.58
N ASN A 3 -5.92 -6.31 15.44
CA ASN A 3 -4.71 -6.18 14.63
C ASN A 3 -4.66 -4.74 14.09
N ASN A 4 -4.14 -3.83 14.90
CA ASN A 4 -4.01 -2.41 14.62
C ASN A 4 -2.83 -2.15 13.69
N PHE A 5 -2.93 -2.64 12.46
CA PHE A 5 -2.02 -2.28 11.38
C PHE A 5 -2.63 -1.19 10.51
N GLN A 6 -1.78 -0.28 10.03
CA GLN A 6 -2.12 0.70 9.01
C GLN A 6 -1.43 0.32 7.70
N LEU A 7 -2.12 0.54 6.58
CA LEU A 7 -1.53 0.42 5.26
C LEU A 7 -1.32 1.82 4.70
N ILE A 8 -0.08 2.12 4.28
CA ILE A 8 0.30 3.42 3.75
C ILE A 8 0.88 3.21 2.35
N PRO A 9 0.31 3.82 1.30
CA PRO A 9 0.94 3.88 0.00
C PRO A 9 2.01 4.99 0.01
N LYS A 10 3.17 4.72 -0.56
CA LYS A 10 4.25 5.68 -0.78
C LYS A 10 4.56 5.76 -2.26
N PHE A 11 4.40 6.94 -2.83
CA PHE A 11 4.65 7.20 -4.23
C PHE A 11 6.07 7.74 -4.40
N VAL A 12 6.86 7.08 -5.25
CA VAL A 12 8.21 7.50 -5.60
C VAL A 12 8.31 7.45 -7.12
N ARG A 13 8.14 8.61 -7.77
CA ARG A 13 8.08 8.72 -9.24
C ARG A 13 6.97 7.85 -9.83
N ASN A 14 7.35 6.78 -10.54
CA ASN A 14 6.47 5.80 -11.16
C ASN A 14 6.30 4.54 -10.30
N GLU A 15 6.78 4.54 -9.07
CA GLU A 15 6.69 3.41 -8.15
C GLU A 15 5.71 3.70 -7.01
N ILE A 16 4.84 2.72 -6.72
CA ILE A 16 3.93 2.74 -5.57
C ILE A 16 4.38 1.63 -4.62
N GLY A 17 4.98 2.00 -3.50
CA GLY A 17 5.30 1.07 -2.41
C GLY A 17 4.15 1.02 -1.40
N ILE A 18 3.72 -0.17 -1.02
CA ILE A 18 2.68 -0.36 -0.01
C ILE A 18 3.33 -0.86 1.27
N TYR A 19 3.20 -0.08 2.33
CA TYR A 19 3.80 -0.35 3.62
C TYR A 19 2.74 -0.72 4.63
N LEU A 20 2.99 -1.79 5.39
CA LEU A 20 2.25 -2.14 6.58
C LEU A 20 2.99 -1.58 7.79
N VAL A 21 2.35 -0.62 8.46
CA VAL A 21 2.86 -0.02 9.68
C VAL A 21 2.14 -0.65 10.87
N ARG A 22 2.90 -1.27 11.76
CA ARG A 22 2.41 -1.80 13.03
C ARG A 22 2.51 -0.74 14.12
N GLN A 23 1.75 -0.88 15.20
CA GLN A 23 1.82 0.03 16.36
C GLN A 23 3.21 0.08 17.01
N THR A 24 4.06 -0.93 16.80
CA THR A 24 5.45 -0.97 17.24
C THR A 24 6.35 0.03 16.49
N GLY A 25 5.85 0.72 15.47
CA GLY A 25 6.61 1.61 14.61
C GLY A 25 7.33 0.89 13.47
N GLU A 26 7.22 -0.44 13.39
CA GLU A 26 7.76 -1.22 12.29
C GLU A 26 6.96 -0.99 11.01
N ALA A 27 7.65 -0.57 9.95
CA ALA A 27 7.11 -0.44 8.61
C ALA A 27 7.67 -1.55 7.72
N ILE A 28 6.80 -2.43 7.24
CA ILE A 28 7.17 -3.55 6.36
C ILE A 28 6.62 -3.26 4.97
N MET A 29 7.49 -3.24 3.95
CA MET A 29 7.02 -3.15 2.56
C MET A 29 6.39 -4.48 2.16
N LEU A 30 5.10 -4.47 1.83
CA LEU A 30 4.34 -5.66 1.43
C LEU A 30 4.31 -5.85 -0.08
N ALA A 31 4.23 -4.74 -0.82
CA ALA A 31 4.14 -4.77 -2.27
C ALA A 31 4.79 -3.53 -2.86
N LYS A 32 5.30 -3.70 -4.09
CA LYS A 32 5.80 -2.62 -4.93
C LYS A 32 5.14 -2.75 -6.29
N ILE A 33 4.47 -1.70 -6.73
CA ILE A 33 3.86 -1.60 -8.05
C ILE A 33 4.73 -0.64 -8.86
N ILE A 34 5.12 -1.06 -10.06
CA ILE A 34 5.87 -0.24 -11.00
C ILE A 34 4.89 0.14 -12.10
N CYS A 35 4.55 1.42 -12.15
CA CYS A 35 3.73 2.01 -13.19
C CYS A 35 4.62 2.50 -14.35
N PRO A 36 4.03 2.69 -15.54
CA PRO A 36 4.71 3.39 -16.63
C PRO A 36 5.11 4.81 -16.20
N ASP A 37 6.21 5.34 -16.76
CA ASP A 37 6.66 6.72 -16.53
C ASP A 37 5.94 7.70 -17.49
N ASP A 38 4.61 7.64 -17.47
CA ASP A 38 3.70 8.44 -18.30
C ASP A 38 3.29 9.76 -17.63
N LYS A 39 3.87 10.05 -16.45
CA LYS A 39 3.57 11.21 -15.58
C LYS A 39 2.10 11.28 -15.14
N GLN A 40 1.35 10.18 -15.20
CA GLN A 40 -0.05 10.11 -14.76
C GLN A 40 -0.14 9.84 -13.25
N LEU A 41 0.29 10.81 -12.44
CA LEU A 41 0.24 10.68 -10.96
C LEU A 41 -1.19 10.46 -10.45
N GLY A 42 -2.20 11.03 -11.11
CA GLY A 42 -3.61 10.85 -10.75
C GLY A 42 -4.05 9.39 -10.84
N ASP A 43 -3.70 8.71 -11.92
CA ASP A 43 -4.05 7.31 -12.16
C ASP A 43 -3.29 6.39 -11.21
N ASN A 44 -2.03 6.72 -10.89
CA ASN A 44 -1.26 6.00 -9.87
C ASN A 44 -1.92 6.10 -8.48
N VAL A 45 -2.43 7.27 -8.11
CA VAL A 45 -3.14 7.47 -6.84
C VAL A 45 -4.47 6.71 -6.83
N ALA A 46 -5.22 6.74 -7.95
CA ALA A 46 -6.46 5.96 -8.09
C ALA A 46 -6.20 4.46 -7.92
N LEU A 47 -5.18 3.93 -8.61
CA LEU A 47 -4.76 2.53 -8.51
C LEU A 47 -4.41 2.14 -7.07
N ALA A 48 -3.65 2.97 -6.36
CA ALA A 48 -3.30 2.71 -4.97
C ALA A 48 -4.55 2.67 -4.07
N ASN A 49 -5.50 3.60 -4.26
CA ASN A 49 -6.73 3.67 -3.48
C ASN A 49 -7.63 2.45 -3.70
N GLU A 50 -7.66 1.89 -4.90
CA GLU A 50 -8.38 0.64 -5.18
C GLU A 50 -7.66 -0.59 -4.60
N PHE A 51 -6.33 -0.59 -4.60
CA PHE A 51 -5.53 -1.74 -4.17
C PHE A 51 -5.45 -1.87 -2.64
N LEU A 52 -5.41 -0.74 -1.90
CA LEU A 52 -5.37 -0.72 -0.44
C LEU A 52 -6.48 -1.53 0.26
N PRO A 53 -7.78 -1.39 -0.07
CA PRO A 53 -8.83 -2.18 0.58
C PRO A 53 -8.73 -3.68 0.28
N ILE A 54 -8.30 -4.05 -0.93
CA ILE A 54 -8.06 -5.46 -1.31
C ILE A 54 -6.94 -6.05 -0.44
N MET A 55 -5.82 -5.32 -0.32
CA MET A 55 -4.69 -5.72 0.54
C MET A 55 -5.11 -5.80 2.00
N ARG A 56 -5.86 -4.82 2.51
CA ARG A 56 -6.38 -4.82 3.88
C ARG A 56 -7.23 -6.05 4.15
N LYS A 57 -8.13 -6.41 3.23
CA LYS A 57 -8.99 -7.60 3.34
C LYS A 57 -8.17 -8.89 3.32
N ARG A 58 -7.16 -8.98 2.45
CA ARG A 58 -6.28 -10.15 2.34
C ARG A 58 -5.46 -10.35 3.62
N ILE A 59 -4.85 -9.28 4.15
CA ILE A 59 -4.05 -9.33 5.39
C ILE A 59 -4.92 -9.71 6.59
N LYS A 60 -6.13 -9.14 6.71
CA LYS A 60 -7.08 -9.51 7.77
C LYS A 60 -7.52 -10.97 7.72
N ARG A 61 -7.46 -11.62 6.55
CA ARG A 61 -7.82 -13.04 6.39
C ARG A 61 -6.67 -13.98 6.73
N SER A 62 -5.43 -13.49 6.66
CA SER A 62 -4.21 -14.28 6.92
C SER A 62 -3.67 -14.15 8.35
N LEU A 63 -4.20 -13.21 9.15
CA LEU A 63 -3.90 -13.02 10.57
C LEU A 63 -5.05 -13.52 11.43
#